data_AF-A0A8T4YEK9-F1
#
_entry.id   AF-A0A8T4YEK9-F1
#
_cell.length_a   1.000
_cell.length_b   1.000
_cell.length_c   1.000
_cell.angle_alpha   90.00
_cell.angle_beta   90.00
_cell.angle_gamma   90.00
#
_symmetry.space_group_name_H-M   'P 1'
#
loop_
_entity.id
_entity.type
_entity.pdbx_description
1 polymer ?
#
loop_
_entity_poly.entity_id
_entity_poly.type
_entity_poly.pdbx_seq_one_letter_code
_entity_poly.pdbx_strand_id
1 'polypeptide(L)'
;VLTVEAQLVKVEEAKREHLLVASANWAATGWMVSKMFKDCIVVDTGSTSTSIIPIINGKIAAEGKTDMEKLANGELVYTGVLRTNVAAIVSCVPLRGRMLRVSSEFFAQSGDAHLVLEHISEKEYHVDTADGRGKTRVEAMARPARVVCADIEMLNHSEITDMARYIYERQVEQISQALTQVYLRVSRQVMDNIPVVVTGMGRKFLSKRAAE
;
A
#
# COMPACT_ATOMS: atom_id res chain seq x y z
N VAL A 1 2.56 -24.84 -10.09
CA VAL A 1 2.30 -23.82 -9.05
C VAL A 1 3.58 -23.03 -8.87
N LEU A 2 3.52 -21.71 -8.78
CA LEU A 2 4.72 -20.90 -8.56
C LEU A 2 5.02 -20.84 -7.06
N THR A 3 6.28 -21.07 -6.67
CA THR A 3 6.75 -20.94 -5.29
C THR A 3 7.17 -19.51 -4.93
N VAL A 4 7.42 -19.25 -3.65
CA VAL A 4 7.97 -17.96 -3.17
C VAL A 4 9.39 -17.69 -3.72
N GLU A 5 10.12 -18.72 -4.13
CA GLU A 5 11.42 -18.64 -4.83
C GLU A 5 11.27 -18.45 -6.35
N ALA A 6 10.04 -18.19 -6.83
CA ALA A 6 9.73 -17.99 -8.24
C ALA A 6 10.08 -19.20 -9.14
N GLN A 7 9.90 -20.42 -8.61
CA GLN A 7 10.06 -21.68 -9.34
C GLN A 7 8.71 -22.32 -9.65
N LEU A 8 8.59 -22.96 -10.82
CA LEU A 8 7.39 -23.71 -11.19
C LEU A 8 7.52 -25.16 -10.70
N VAL A 9 6.70 -25.53 -9.73
CA VAL A 9 6.60 -26.89 -9.19
C VAL A 9 5.31 -27.58 -9.61
N LYS A 10 5.28 -28.92 -9.55
CA LYS A 10 4.06 -29.70 -9.81
C LYS A 10 3.02 -29.46 -8.70
N VAL A 11 1.74 -29.63 -9.01
CA VAL A 11 0.65 -29.46 -8.03
C VAL A 11 0.83 -30.40 -6.83
N GLU A 12 1.22 -31.65 -7.07
CA GLU A 12 1.42 -32.63 -5.99
C GLU A 12 2.58 -32.27 -5.06
N GLU A 13 3.60 -31.61 -5.58
CA GLU A 13 4.72 -31.10 -4.79
C GLU A 13 4.29 -29.90 -3.93
N ALA A 14 3.58 -28.95 -4.53
CA ALA A 14 2.99 -27.81 -3.82
C ALA A 14 2.01 -28.22 -2.70
N LYS A 15 1.27 -29.32 -2.88
CA LYS A 15 0.40 -29.86 -1.82
C LYS A 15 1.20 -30.43 -0.64
N ARG A 16 2.30 -31.14 -0.91
CA ARG A 16 3.17 -31.68 0.13
C ARG A 16 3.94 -30.59 0.87
N GLU A 17 4.40 -29.59 0.14
CA GLU A 17 5.24 -28.50 0.63
C GLU A 17 4.49 -27.17 0.59
N HIS A 18 3.30 -27.13 1.21
CA HIS A 18 2.39 -25.98 1.13
C HIS A 18 3.00 -24.65 1.57
N LEU A 19 4.02 -24.68 2.43
CA LEU A 19 4.74 -23.48 2.87
C LEU A 19 5.55 -22.83 1.73
N LEU A 20 5.99 -23.58 0.72
CA LEU A 20 6.71 -23.03 -0.44
C LEU A 20 5.82 -22.19 -1.36
N VAL A 21 4.51 -22.36 -1.27
CA VAL A 21 3.54 -21.66 -2.14
C VAL A 21 2.65 -20.67 -1.36
N ALA A 22 2.72 -20.69 -0.03
CA ALA A 22 2.02 -19.72 0.81
C ALA A 22 2.58 -18.30 0.57
N SER A 23 1.69 -17.32 0.35
CA SER A 23 2.08 -15.92 0.11
C SER A 23 2.98 -15.70 -1.12
N ALA A 24 2.83 -16.48 -2.18
CA ALA A 24 3.60 -16.34 -3.43
C ALA A 24 3.08 -15.25 -4.40
N ASN A 25 2.14 -14.39 -3.99
CA ASN A 25 1.55 -13.34 -4.84
C ASN A 25 2.61 -12.35 -5.35
N TRP A 26 3.47 -11.86 -4.46
CA TRP A 26 4.57 -10.96 -4.81
C TRP A 26 5.61 -11.66 -5.72
N ALA A 27 5.91 -12.94 -5.44
CA ALA A 27 6.85 -13.73 -6.23
C ALA A 27 6.34 -13.94 -7.66
N ALA A 28 5.02 -14.12 -7.85
CA ALA A 28 4.40 -14.21 -9.17
C ALA A 28 4.52 -12.92 -9.97
N THR A 29 4.22 -11.78 -9.35
CA THR A 29 4.37 -10.47 -9.98
C THR A 29 5.84 -10.22 -10.35
N GLY A 30 6.77 -10.43 -9.41
CA GLY A 30 8.20 -10.26 -9.65
C GLY A 30 8.75 -11.19 -10.74
N TRP A 31 8.32 -12.45 -10.77
CA TRP A 31 8.74 -13.43 -11.78
C TRP A 31 8.26 -13.05 -13.18
N MET A 32 7.02 -12.55 -13.31
CA MET A 32 6.49 -12.11 -14.59
C MET A 32 7.22 -10.86 -15.10
N VAL A 33 7.40 -9.86 -14.23
CA VAL A 33 8.08 -8.60 -14.61
C VAL A 33 9.55 -8.85 -14.96
N SER A 34 10.23 -9.80 -14.30
CA SER A 34 11.63 -10.13 -14.61
C SER A 34 11.85 -10.76 -15.98
N LYS A 35 10.77 -11.22 -16.64
CA LYS A 35 10.80 -11.63 -18.06
C LYS A 35 10.74 -10.45 -19.02
N MET A 36 10.30 -9.28 -18.56
CA MET A 36 10.11 -8.07 -19.36
C MET A 36 11.21 -7.04 -19.14
N PHE A 37 11.72 -6.94 -17.90
CA PHE A 37 12.75 -5.98 -17.51
C PHE A 37 13.91 -6.71 -16.83
N LYS A 38 15.13 -6.35 -17.21
CA LYS A 38 16.33 -6.88 -16.55
C LYS A 38 16.53 -6.25 -15.18
N ASP A 39 16.40 -4.93 -15.10
CA ASP A 39 16.62 -4.15 -13.88
C ASP A 39 15.43 -3.22 -13.68
N CYS A 40 14.71 -3.39 -12.58
CA CYS A 40 13.59 -2.53 -12.19
C CYS A 40 13.21 -2.75 -10.71
N ILE A 41 12.40 -1.86 -10.14
CA ILE A 41 11.70 -2.13 -8.87
C ILE A 41 10.21 -2.15 -9.13
N VAL A 42 9.53 -3.23 -8.73
CA VAL A 42 8.08 -3.32 -8.84
C VAL A 42 7.42 -2.79 -7.57
N VAL A 43 6.41 -1.94 -7.69
CA VAL A 43 5.56 -1.49 -6.58
C VAL A 43 4.12 -1.93 -6.83
N ASP A 44 3.71 -3.00 -6.13
CA ASP A 44 2.38 -3.60 -6.22
C ASP A 44 1.55 -3.21 -5.01
N THR A 45 0.59 -2.29 -5.20
CA THR A 45 -0.28 -1.81 -4.12
C THR A 45 -1.66 -2.45 -4.23
N GLY A 46 -1.94 -3.37 -3.30
CA GLY A 46 -3.24 -4.01 -3.14
C GLY A 46 -4.19 -3.21 -2.23
N SER A 47 -5.26 -3.88 -1.77
CA SER A 47 -6.22 -3.28 -0.82
C SER A 47 -5.69 -3.18 0.61
N THR A 48 -4.75 -4.06 1.00
CA THR A 48 -4.21 -4.16 2.37
C THR A 48 -2.76 -3.70 2.50
N SER A 49 -1.93 -4.04 1.52
CA SER A 49 -0.48 -3.88 1.60
C SER A 49 0.12 -3.46 0.26
N THR A 50 1.36 -2.99 0.33
CA THR A 50 2.20 -2.62 -0.80
C THR A 50 3.46 -3.48 -0.79
N SER A 51 3.72 -4.22 -1.86
CA SER A 51 4.95 -4.98 -2.05
C SER A 51 5.93 -4.20 -2.93
N ILE A 52 7.19 -4.15 -2.51
CA ILE A 52 8.29 -3.50 -3.23
C ILE A 52 9.31 -4.58 -3.60
N ILE A 53 9.37 -4.93 -4.88
CA ILE A 53 10.06 -6.12 -5.37
C ILE A 53 11.19 -5.68 -6.29
N PRO A 54 12.45 -5.67 -5.83
CA PRO A 54 13.57 -5.38 -6.70
C PRO A 54 13.83 -6.54 -7.66
N ILE A 55 14.13 -6.20 -8.91
CA ILE A 55 14.55 -7.13 -9.96
C ILE A 55 15.88 -6.61 -10.49
N ILE A 56 16.90 -7.46 -10.44
CA ILE A 56 18.26 -7.16 -10.90
C ILE A 56 18.75 -8.31 -11.77
N ASN A 57 19.32 -8.00 -12.92
CA ASN A 57 19.81 -8.98 -13.91
C ASN A 57 18.75 -10.05 -14.28
N GLY A 58 17.48 -9.65 -14.37
CA GLY A 58 16.35 -10.51 -14.74
C GLY A 58 15.95 -11.50 -13.65
N LYS A 59 16.33 -11.25 -12.39
CA LYS A 59 15.99 -12.09 -11.23
C LYS A 59 15.45 -11.23 -10.11
N ILE A 60 14.52 -11.79 -9.32
CA ILE A 60 14.06 -11.16 -8.09
C ILE A 60 15.25 -11.05 -7.13
N ALA A 61 15.53 -9.84 -6.65
CA ALA A 61 16.65 -9.49 -5.78
C ALA A 61 16.17 -9.09 -4.37
N ALA A 62 14.99 -9.56 -3.97
CA ALA A 62 14.47 -9.37 -2.62
C ALA A 62 15.32 -10.15 -1.61
N GLU A 63 15.65 -9.53 -0.49
CA GLU A 63 16.39 -10.15 0.61
C GLU A 63 15.45 -10.86 1.59
N GLY A 64 14.22 -10.37 1.75
CA GLY A 64 13.22 -10.94 2.64
C GLY A 64 12.52 -12.16 2.04
N LYS A 65 12.59 -13.28 2.75
CA LYS A 65 11.89 -14.53 2.39
C LYS A 65 10.59 -14.68 3.17
N THR A 66 10.57 -14.15 4.39
CA THR A 66 9.39 -14.07 5.27
C THR A 66 8.81 -12.66 5.30
N ASP A 67 7.55 -12.51 5.72
CA ASP A 67 6.94 -11.19 5.84
C ASP A 67 7.64 -10.30 6.88
N MET A 68 8.16 -10.90 7.96
CA MET A 68 8.98 -10.19 8.95
C MET A 68 10.26 -9.62 8.33
N GLU A 69 10.98 -10.41 7.54
CA GLU A 69 12.20 -9.94 6.87
C GLU A 69 11.86 -8.88 5.82
N LYS A 70 10.78 -9.06 5.05
CA LYS A 70 10.33 -8.06 4.07
C LYS A 70 9.97 -6.73 4.72
N LEU A 71 9.34 -6.76 5.90
CA LEU A 71 9.06 -5.56 6.69
C LEU A 71 10.36 -4.86 7.11
N ALA A 72 11.35 -5.61 7.60
CA ALA A 72 12.65 -5.04 7.97
C ALA A 72 13.40 -4.46 6.77
N ASN A 73 13.21 -5.04 5.59
CA ASN A 73 13.92 -4.74 4.35
C ASN A 73 13.23 -3.69 3.46
N GLY A 74 12.06 -3.17 3.86
CA GLY A 74 11.29 -2.23 3.06
C GLY A 74 10.60 -2.87 1.83
N GLU A 75 10.56 -4.20 1.76
CA GLU A 75 9.96 -4.96 0.65
C GLU A 75 8.47 -5.20 0.84
N LEU A 76 7.97 -4.97 2.06
CA LEU A 76 6.55 -5.02 2.41
C LEU A 76 6.21 -3.81 3.28
N VAL A 77 5.21 -3.04 2.86
CA VAL A 77 4.59 -1.98 3.66
C VAL A 77 3.14 -2.38 3.91
N TYR A 78 2.73 -2.41 5.19
CA TYR A 78 1.34 -2.74 5.58
C TYR A 78 0.39 -1.55 5.41
N THR A 79 0.41 -0.99 4.21
CA THR A 79 -0.51 0.07 3.78
C THR A 79 -1.03 -0.24 2.37
N GLY A 80 -2.33 -0.07 2.16
CA GLY A 80 -2.99 -0.36 0.90
C GLY A 80 -4.20 0.53 0.66
N VAL A 81 -4.88 0.31 -0.47
CA VAL A 81 -5.94 1.21 -0.96
C VAL A 81 -7.20 1.20 -0.09
N LEU A 82 -7.53 0.15 0.64
CA LEU A 82 -8.87 0.07 1.25
C LEU A 82 -8.87 -0.13 2.76
N ARG A 83 -7.97 -0.98 3.28
CA ARG A 83 -8.16 -1.61 4.60
C ARG A 83 -7.31 -1.03 5.72
N THR A 84 -6.42 -0.08 5.43
CA THR A 84 -5.44 0.38 6.40
C THR A 84 -6.11 1.33 7.39
N ASN A 85 -6.11 1.00 8.69
CA ASN A 85 -6.59 1.91 9.72
C ASN A 85 -5.84 3.25 9.62
N VAL A 86 -6.56 4.37 9.61
CA VAL A 86 -5.95 5.71 9.53
C VAL A 86 -4.93 5.94 10.65
N ALA A 87 -5.17 5.40 11.85
CA ALA A 87 -4.23 5.49 12.97
C ALA A 87 -2.89 4.75 12.74
N ALA A 88 -2.82 3.83 11.78
CA ALA A 88 -1.57 3.20 11.34
C ALA A 88 -0.83 4.01 10.28
N ILE A 89 -1.49 5.02 9.68
CA ILE A 89 -0.89 5.91 8.68
C ILE A 89 -0.39 7.20 9.34
N VAL A 90 -1.19 7.78 10.24
CA VAL A 90 -0.88 9.06 10.89
C VAL A 90 -1.12 8.99 12.40
N SER A 91 -0.32 9.74 13.16
CA SER A 91 -0.53 9.97 14.60
C SER A 91 -1.20 11.32 14.90
N CYS A 92 -1.24 12.21 13.92
CA CYS A 92 -1.90 13.51 13.99
C CYS A 92 -2.34 13.99 12.60
N VAL A 93 -3.30 14.92 12.55
CA VAL A 93 -3.80 15.55 11.32
C VAL A 93 -3.93 17.07 11.49
N PRO A 94 -3.71 17.86 10.43
CA PRO A 94 -3.90 19.30 10.48
C PRO A 94 -5.40 19.64 10.51
N LEU A 95 -5.79 20.51 11.44
CA LEU A 95 -7.13 21.07 11.51
C LEU A 95 -7.08 22.48 12.13
N ARG A 96 -7.68 23.47 11.46
CA ARG A 96 -7.78 24.87 11.93
C ARG A 96 -6.44 25.45 12.42
N GLY A 97 -5.36 25.21 11.67
CA GLY A 97 -4.03 25.73 11.98
C GLY A 97 -3.30 25.01 13.12
N ARG A 98 -3.78 23.84 13.57
CA ARG A 98 -3.16 23.02 14.62
C ARG A 98 -3.01 21.57 14.17
N MET A 99 -2.05 20.86 14.76
CA MET A 99 -1.94 19.41 14.62
C MET A 99 -2.73 18.74 15.75
N LEU A 100 -3.81 18.05 15.41
CA LEU A 100 -4.61 17.29 16.37
C LEU A 100 -4.16 15.84 16.37
N ARG A 101 -4.01 15.25 17.56
CA ARG A 101 -3.76 13.81 17.68
C ARG A 101 -4.99 13.03 17.23
N VAL A 102 -4.74 11.90 16.58
CA VAL A 102 -5.82 11.00 16.15
C VAL A 102 -6.16 9.97 17.23
N SER A 103 -7.41 9.54 17.27
CA SER A 103 -7.84 8.36 18.01
C SER A 103 -7.23 7.09 17.39
N SER A 104 -6.88 6.11 18.23
CA SER A 104 -6.45 4.79 17.78
C SER A 104 -7.60 3.86 17.37
N GLU A 105 -8.84 4.22 17.72
CA GLU A 105 -10.05 3.47 17.38
C GLU A 105 -10.19 3.29 15.86
N PHE A 106 -10.76 2.16 15.46
CA PHE A 106 -11.03 1.87 14.04
C PHE A 106 -12.26 2.66 13.58
N PHE A 107 -12.09 3.98 13.40
CA PHE A 107 -13.14 4.87 12.91
C PHE A 107 -13.10 5.10 11.40
N ALA A 108 -11.91 5.04 10.82
CA ALA A 108 -11.71 5.24 9.39
C ALA A 108 -10.55 4.37 8.87
N GLN A 109 -10.62 4.03 7.59
CA GLN A 109 -9.58 3.30 6.87
C GLN A 109 -9.16 4.05 5.60
N SER A 110 -8.06 3.64 4.97
CA SER A 110 -7.49 4.29 3.78
C SER A 110 -8.49 4.43 2.63
N GLY A 111 -9.41 3.47 2.48
CA GLY A 111 -10.49 3.54 1.50
C GLY A 111 -11.38 4.78 1.66
N ASP A 112 -11.58 5.26 2.90
CA ASP A 112 -12.35 6.49 3.15
C ASP A 112 -11.63 7.72 2.63
N ALA A 113 -10.32 7.84 2.91
CA ALA A 113 -9.51 8.95 2.40
C ALA A 113 -9.49 8.95 0.86
N HIS A 114 -9.30 7.79 0.24
CA HIS A 114 -9.28 7.69 -1.23
C HIS A 114 -10.62 7.93 -1.90
N LEU A 115 -11.73 7.54 -1.26
CA LEU A 115 -13.06 7.84 -1.79
C LEU A 115 -13.39 9.33 -1.65
N VAL A 116 -13.01 9.97 -0.53
CA VAL A 116 -13.17 11.42 -0.32
C VAL A 116 -12.40 12.23 -1.38
N LEU A 117 -11.19 11.77 -1.72
CA LEU A 117 -10.31 12.36 -2.72
C LEU A 117 -10.59 11.89 -4.16
N GLU A 118 -11.62 11.06 -4.37
CA GLU A 118 -12.02 10.54 -5.68
C GLU A 118 -10.93 9.73 -6.41
N HIS A 119 -9.98 9.17 -5.67
CA HIS A 119 -8.99 8.23 -6.20
C HIS A 119 -9.61 6.87 -6.56
N ILE A 120 -10.71 6.52 -5.89
CA ILE A 120 -11.51 5.32 -6.15
C ILE A 120 -12.99 5.67 -6.21
N SER A 121 -13.76 4.86 -6.94
CA SER A 121 -15.22 4.90 -6.94
C SER A 121 -15.83 4.10 -5.78
N GLU A 122 -17.11 4.33 -5.50
CA GLU A 122 -17.87 3.56 -4.51
C GLU A 122 -17.86 2.05 -4.80
N LYS A 123 -17.85 1.67 -6.10
CA LYS A 123 -17.79 0.28 -6.55
C LYS A 123 -16.43 -0.37 -6.27
N GLU A 124 -15.35 0.41 -6.33
CA GLU A 124 -13.99 -0.07 -6.03
C GLU A 124 -13.78 -0.24 -4.52
N TYR A 125 -14.55 0.45 -3.68
CA TYR A 125 -14.58 0.26 -2.22
C TYR A 125 -15.37 -1.00 -1.81
N HIS A 126 -14.86 -2.16 -2.18
CA HIS A 126 -15.54 -3.46 -2.03
C HIS A 126 -15.37 -4.13 -0.66
N VAL A 127 -14.75 -3.46 0.33
CA VAL A 127 -14.53 -4.00 1.69
C VAL A 127 -15.53 -3.39 2.68
N ASP A 128 -15.73 -4.01 3.84
CA ASP A 128 -16.61 -3.45 4.87
C ASP A 128 -16.06 -2.13 5.40
N THR A 129 -16.94 -1.18 5.69
CA THR A 129 -16.62 0.11 6.29
C THR A 129 -16.47 -0.03 7.80
N ALA A 130 -15.67 0.85 8.42
CA ALA A 130 -15.39 0.79 9.85
C ALA A 130 -16.64 0.91 10.75
N ASP A 131 -17.68 1.58 10.27
CA ASP A 131 -18.96 1.77 10.97
C ASP A 131 -20.11 0.91 10.39
N GLY A 132 -19.83 0.05 9.42
CA GLY A 132 -20.82 -0.76 8.73
C GLY A 132 -21.81 0.01 7.86
N ARG A 133 -21.63 1.32 7.67
CA ARG A 133 -22.49 2.17 6.83
C ARG A 133 -22.09 2.08 5.35
N GLY A 134 -22.83 2.77 4.50
CA GLY A 134 -22.58 2.80 3.07
C GLY A 134 -21.24 3.46 2.69
N LYS A 135 -21.01 3.43 1.38
CA LYS A 135 -19.78 3.90 0.71
C LYS A 135 -20.09 5.09 -0.20
N THR A 136 -21.13 5.85 0.10
CA THR A 136 -21.28 7.15 -0.53
C THR A 136 -20.17 8.08 -0.08
N ARG A 137 -19.82 9.07 -0.90
CA ARG A 137 -18.80 10.08 -0.53
C ARG A 137 -19.15 10.79 0.79
N VAL A 138 -20.43 11.06 1.04
CA VAL A 138 -20.91 11.70 2.28
C VAL A 138 -20.71 10.79 3.49
N GLU A 139 -21.07 9.51 3.40
CA GLU A 139 -20.84 8.55 4.48
C GLU A 139 -19.35 8.33 4.73
N ALA A 140 -18.54 8.31 3.67
CA ALA A 140 -17.09 8.23 3.78
C ALA A 140 -16.49 9.43 4.50
N MET A 141 -17.00 10.65 4.31
CA MET A 141 -16.53 11.84 5.03
C MET A 141 -16.81 11.79 6.53
N ALA A 142 -17.88 11.13 6.96
CA ALA A 142 -18.19 11.02 8.38
C ALA A 142 -17.15 10.21 9.17
N ARG A 143 -16.46 9.26 8.52
CA ARG A 143 -15.49 8.39 9.19
C ARG A 143 -14.17 9.11 9.55
N PRO A 144 -13.48 9.84 8.65
CA PRO A 144 -12.32 10.65 9.01
C PRO A 144 -12.63 11.71 10.08
N ALA A 145 -13.83 12.29 10.12
CA ALA A 145 -14.19 13.25 11.17
C ALA A 145 -14.09 12.63 12.58
N ARG A 146 -14.52 11.37 12.73
CA ARG A 146 -14.44 10.63 14.01
C ARG A 146 -13.02 10.35 14.45
N VAL A 147 -12.05 10.35 13.54
CA VAL A 147 -10.62 10.14 13.86
C VAL A 147 -10.09 11.21 14.82
N VAL A 148 -10.65 12.42 14.80
CA VAL A 148 -10.35 13.50 15.75
C VAL A 148 -11.46 13.70 16.79
N CYS A 149 -12.24 12.66 17.04
CA CYS A 149 -13.39 12.66 17.96
C CYS A 149 -14.45 13.73 17.64
N ALA A 150 -14.61 14.06 16.35
CA ALA A 150 -15.63 14.98 15.84
C ALA A 150 -16.67 14.25 14.97
N ASP A 151 -17.60 15.00 14.40
CA ASP A 151 -18.59 14.55 13.43
C ASP A 151 -18.75 15.57 12.28
N ILE A 152 -19.68 15.28 11.37
CA ILE A 152 -19.98 16.10 10.19
C ILE A 152 -20.73 17.41 10.51
N GLU A 153 -21.24 17.57 11.73
CA GLU A 153 -21.84 18.83 12.19
C GLU A 153 -20.75 19.76 12.77
N MET A 154 -19.69 19.18 13.33
CA MET A 154 -18.54 19.91 13.88
C MET A 154 -17.50 20.32 12.83
N LEU A 155 -17.33 19.52 11.76
CA LEU A 155 -16.35 19.73 10.70
C LEU A 155 -17.04 19.95 9.35
N ASN A 156 -16.57 20.93 8.59
CA ASN A 156 -17.06 21.13 7.23
C ASN A 156 -16.37 20.22 6.20
N HIS A 157 -16.94 20.14 5.00
CA HIS A 157 -16.43 19.30 3.90
C HIS A 157 -14.96 19.59 3.53
N SER A 158 -14.53 20.86 3.56
CA SER A 158 -13.15 21.23 3.24
C SER A 158 -12.18 20.70 4.28
N GLU A 159 -12.51 20.85 5.57
CA GLU A 159 -11.71 20.36 6.68
C GLU A 159 -11.49 18.84 6.60
N ILE A 160 -12.56 18.09 6.32
CA ILE A 160 -12.49 16.63 6.15
C ILE A 160 -11.66 16.26 4.91
N THR A 161 -11.80 17.00 3.82
CA THR A 161 -11.03 16.78 2.60
C THR A 161 -9.54 17.05 2.81
N ASP A 162 -9.20 18.09 3.58
CA ASP A 162 -7.82 18.43 3.92
C ASP A 162 -7.19 17.37 4.84
N MET A 163 -7.96 16.85 5.80
CA MET A 163 -7.55 15.69 6.60
C MET A 163 -7.29 14.46 5.71
N ALA A 164 -8.20 14.15 4.78
CA ALA A 164 -8.04 13.02 3.85
C ALA A 164 -6.79 13.19 2.97
N ARG A 165 -6.54 14.41 2.47
CA ARG A 165 -5.34 14.74 1.68
C ARG A 165 -4.07 14.50 2.49
N TYR A 166 -4.03 14.99 3.73
CA TYR A 166 -2.89 14.80 4.61
C TYR A 166 -2.63 13.32 4.92
N ILE A 167 -3.69 12.53 5.21
CA ILE A 167 -3.59 11.08 5.42
C ILE A 167 -2.99 10.41 4.18
N TYR A 168 -3.49 10.74 3.00
CA TYR A 168 -3.00 10.22 1.74
C TYR A 168 -1.52 10.58 1.49
N GLU A 169 -1.11 11.83 1.73
CA GLU A 169 0.29 12.25 1.59
C GLU A 169 1.23 11.46 2.51
N ARG A 170 0.83 11.25 3.76
CA ARG A 170 1.59 10.43 4.71
C ARG A 170 1.64 8.97 4.29
N GLN A 171 0.57 8.45 3.68
CA GLN A 171 0.55 7.10 3.12
C GLN A 171 1.52 6.94 1.94
N VAL A 172 1.55 7.91 1.03
CA VAL A 172 2.51 7.96 -0.08
C VAL A 172 3.93 8.01 0.46
N GLU A 173 4.17 8.82 1.50
CA GLU A 173 5.47 8.94 2.14
C GLU A 173 5.95 7.61 2.75
N GLN A 174 5.08 6.85 3.42
CA GLN A 174 5.42 5.50 3.93
C GLN A 174 5.91 4.57 2.81
N ILE A 175 5.24 4.57 1.66
CA ILE A 175 5.63 3.75 0.50
C ILE A 175 6.94 4.27 -0.11
N SER A 176 7.08 5.59 -0.25
CA SER A 176 8.27 6.22 -0.84
C SER A 176 9.53 5.99 0.00
N GLN A 177 9.41 6.03 1.34
CA GLN A 177 10.51 5.72 2.25
C GLN A 177 10.98 4.26 2.10
N ALA A 178 10.05 3.31 2.04
CA ALA A 178 10.37 1.90 1.81
C ALA A 178 10.96 1.66 0.41
N LEU A 179 10.42 2.33 -0.62
CA LEU A 179 10.98 2.29 -1.98
C LEU A 179 12.40 2.83 -2.01
N THR A 180 12.67 3.93 -1.30
CA THR A 180 14.01 4.51 -1.18
C THR A 180 14.97 3.54 -0.49
N GLN A 181 14.53 2.86 0.59
CA GLN A 181 15.32 1.84 1.26
C GLN A 181 15.73 0.72 0.29
N VAL A 182 14.78 0.18 -0.47
CA VAL A 182 15.07 -0.86 -1.47
C VAL A 182 15.98 -0.33 -2.59
N TYR A 183 15.70 0.86 -3.11
CA TYR A 183 16.48 1.50 -4.17
C TYR A 183 17.93 1.71 -3.78
N LEU A 184 18.20 2.26 -2.60
CA LEU A 184 19.57 2.52 -2.12
C LEU A 184 20.40 1.23 -1.98
N ARG A 185 19.74 0.12 -1.70
CA ARG A 185 20.40 -1.20 -1.61
C ARG A 185 20.75 -1.77 -2.98
N VAL A 186 19.84 -1.67 -3.95
CA VAL A 186 20.02 -2.31 -5.26
C VAL A 186 20.70 -1.42 -6.31
N SER A 187 20.63 -0.10 -6.17
CA SER A 187 21.29 0.88 -7.07
C SER A 187 22.80 0.70 -7.17
N ARG A 188 23.44 0.13 -6.15
CA ARG A 188 24.88 -0.20 -6.18
C ARG A 188 25.25 -1.30 -7.15
N GLN A 189 24.27 -2.07 -7.63
CA GLN A 189 24.47 -3.25 -8.47
C GLN A 189 24.25 -2.97 -9.97
N VAL A 190 23.86 -1.74 -10.32
CA VAL A 190 23.45 -1.34 -11.67
C VAL A 190 24.09 -0.01 -12.02
N MET A 191 24.47 0.15 -13.29
CA MET A 191 25.13 1.37 -13.77
C MET A 191 24.15 2.45 -14.26
N ASP A 192 22.93 2.05 -14.62
CA ASP A 192 21.90 2.92 -15.18
C ASP A 192 20.76 3.18 -14.18
N ASN A 193 19.89 4.14 -14.51
CA ASN A 193 18.73 4.44 -13.71
C ASN A 193 17.75 3.25 -13.67
N ILE A 194 17.24 2.93 -12.47
CA ILE A 194 16.34 1.79 -12.27
C ILE A 194 14.89 2.24 -12.46
N PRO A 195 14.17 1.76 -13.49
CA PRO A 195 12.77 2.09 -13.66
C PRO A 195 11.91 1.48 -12.53
N VAL A 196 10.87 2.19 -12.14
CA VAL A 196 9.84 1.69 -11.22
C VAL A 196 8.62 1.22 -12.01
N VAL A 197 8.26 -0.05 -11.87
CA VAL A 197 7.08 -0.66 -12.50
C VAL A 197 5.96 -0.70 -11.48
N VAL A 198 4.85 -0.04 -11.76
CA VAL A 198 3.72 0.04 -10.81
C VAL A 198 2.57 -0.88 -11.24
N THR A 199 1.97 -1.58 -10.27
CA THR A 199 0.80 -2.44 -10.50
C THR A 199 -0.13 -2.46 -9.28
N GLY A 200 -1.22 -3.23 -9.38
CA GLY A 200 -2.25 -3.32 -8.36
C GLY A 200 -3.33 -2.25 -8.48
N MET A 201 -4.19 -2.21 -7.46
CA MET A 201 -5.31 -1.27 -7.35
C MET A 201 -4.80 0.17 -7.18
N GLY A 202 -3.74 0.35 -6.37
CA GLY A 202 -3.17 1.66 -6.07
C GLY A 202 -2.22 2.20 -7.14
N ARG A 203 -2.08 1.53 -8.29
CA ARG A 203 -1.01 1.82 -9.26
C ARG A 203 -0.95 3.27 -9.73
N LYS A 204 -2.11 3.91 -9.93
CA LYS A 204 -2.19 5.25 -10.55
C LYS A 204 -1.94 6.39 -9.57
N PHE A 205 -2.33 6.23 -8.31
CA PHE A 205 -2.38 7.34 -7.35
C PHE A 205 -1.59 7.06 -6.06
N LEU A 206 -1.30 5.80 -5.69
CA LEU A 206 -0.38 5.49 -4.59
C LEU A 206 0.99 5.12 -5.13
N SER A 207 1.10 3.99 -5.85
CA SER A 207 2.40 3.47 -6.29
C SER A 207 3.15 4.46 -7.19
N LYS A 208 2.44 5.04 -8.18
CA LYS A 208 3.05 6.03 -9.08
C LYS A 208 3.53 7.27 -8.31
N ARG A 209 2.70 7.77 -7.40
CA ARG A 209 3.00 8.98 -6.61
C ARG A 209 4.14 8.76 -5.63
N ALA A 210 4.29 7.56 -5.09
CA ALA A 210 5.41 7.22 -4.22
C ALA A 210 6.76 7.07 -4.96
N ALA A 211 6.70 6.88 -6.28
CA ALA A 211 7.86 6.71 -7.16
C ALA A 211 8.24 7.99 -7.94
N GLU A 212 7.46 9.07 -7.82
CA GLU A 212 7.74 10.42 -8.34
C GLU A 212 8.61 11.22 -7.36
#